data_AF-A0A1A6HUK6-F1
#
_entry.id   AF-A0A1A6HUK6-F1
#
_cell.length_a   1.000
_cell.length_b   1.000
_cell.length_c   1.000
_cell.angle_alpha   90.00
_cell.angle_beta   90.00
_cell.angle_gamma   90.00
#
_symmetry.space_group_name_H-M   'P 1'
#
loop_
_entity.id
_entity.type
_entity.pdbx_description
1 polymer ?
#
loop_
_entity_poly.entity_id
_entity_poly.type
_entity_poly.pdbx_seq_one_letter_code
_entity_poly.pdbx_strand_id
1 'polypeptide(L)'
;TWGKPSWGPNIKEFKRRFDPVETKGEGPRRLKNLYFLYLIELRALSKVAPYFERSIVDLYTGNLEEDADTKTLLLSIFQDTKSFPMHFDEKSMFAGDKKGAKSL
;
A
#
# COMPACT_ATOMS: atom_id res chain seq x y z
N THR A 1 32.57 27.43 -1.48
CA THR A 1 31.22 27.34 -0.87
C THR A 1 30.63 26.00 -1.26
N TRP A 2 30.27 25.16 -0.27
CA TRP A 2 29.56 23.91 -0.52
C TRP A 2 28.22 24.24 -1.20
N GLY A 3 27.85 23.50 -2.26
CA GLY A 3 26.63 23.75 -3.03
C GLY A 3 25.37 23.61 -2.16
N LYS A 4 24.33 24.42 -2.46
CA LYS A 4 23.03 24.30 -1.78
C LYS A 4 22.47 22.88 -1.97
N PRO A 5 21.84 22.28 -0.94
CA PRO A 5 21.23 20.95 -1.08
C PRO A 5 20.15 20.98 -2.17
N SER A 6 20.09 19.93 -2.99
CA SER A 6 19.07 19.74 -4.01
C SER A 6 18.52 18.31 -3.95
N TRP A 7 17.21 18.19 -4.12
CA TRP A 7 16.49 16.92 -4.12
C TRP A 7 16.14 16.54 -5.56
N GLY A 8 16.27 15.27 -5.89
CA GLY A 8 15.86 14.76 -7.19
C GLY A 8 16.22 13.29 -7.39
N PRO A 9 15.80 12.71 -8.53
CA PRO A 9 16.12 11.34 -8.86
C PRO A 9 17.63 11.13 -8.97
N ASN A 10 18.16 10.20 -8.18
CA ASN A 10 19.53 9.74 -8.31
C ASN A 10 19.57 8.40 -9.07
N ILE A 11 19.69 8.49 -10.39
CA ILE A 11 19.68 7.32 -11.28
C ILE A 11 20.84 6.37 -10.98
N LYS A 12 22.02 6.90 -10.61
CA LYS A 12 23.19 6.09 -10.27
C LYS A 12 22.92 5.24 -9.03
N GLU A 13 22.33 5.83 -8.00
CA GLU A 13 21.97 5.11 -6.77
C GLU A 13 20.84 4.10 -7.02
N PHE A 14 19.84 4.47 -7.83
CA PHE A 14 18.76 3.55 -8.21
C PHE A 14 19.30 2.32 -8.93
N LYS A 15 20.17 2.51 -9.95
CA LYS A 15 20.82 1.39 -10.66
C LYS A 15 21.65 0.54 -9.70
N ARG A 16 22.51 1.14 -8.87
CA ARG A 16 23.31 0.42 -7.89
C ARG A 16 22.48 -0.49 -6.97
N ARG A 17 21.24 -0.10 -6.64
CA ARG A 17 20.37 -0.85 -5.71
C ARG A 17 19.41 -1.83 -6.37
N PHE A 18 19.05 -1.60 -7.64
CA PHE A 18 17.97 -2.33 -8.30
C PHE A 18 18.33 -2.90 -9.68
N ASP A 19 19.44 -2.50 -10.29
CA ASP A 19 19.88 -3.05 -11.58
C ASP A 19 20.28 -4.53 -11.40
N PRO A 20 19.83 -5.45 -12.27
CA PRO A 20 20.13 -6.87 -12.16
C PRO A 20 21.63 -7.19 -12.22
N VAL A 21 22.40 -6.45 -13.01
CA VAL A 21 23.85 -6.68 -13.18
C VAL A 21 24.58 -6.25 -11.91
N GLU A 22 24.29 -5.04 -11.42
CA GLU A 22 24.92 -4.47 -10.20
C GLU A 22 24.58 -5.28 -8.93
N THR A 23 23.41 -5.93 -8.90
CA THR A 23 22.88 -6.62 -7.73
C THR A 23 22.88 -8.13 -7.83
N LYS A 24 23.46 -8.70 -8.91
CA LYS A 24 23.43 -10.16 -9.18
C LYS A 24 22.00 -10.73 -9.16
N GLY A 25 21.04 -9.99 -9.70
CA GLY A 25 19.63 -10.37 -9.81
C GLY A 25 18.75 -10.05 -8.60
N GLU A 26 19.31 -9.61 -7.47
CA GLU A 26 18.52 -9.31 -6.27
C GLU A 26 17.66 -8.04 -6.39
N GLY A 27 18.10 -7.07 -7.20
CA GLY A 27 17.39 -5.82 -7.44
C GLY A 27 15.97 -6.03 -7.97
N PRO A 28 15.79 -6.72 -9.11
CA PRO A 28 14.46 -7.07 -9.61
C PRO A 28 13.63 -7.92 -8.64
N ARG A 29 14.27 -8.81 -7.86
CA ARG A 29 13.57 -9.60 -6.83
C ARG A 29 12.99 -8.71 -5.72
N ARG A 30 13.75 -7.71 -5.26
CA ARG A 30 13.26 -6.71 -4.29
C ARG A 30 12.11 -5.88 -4.85
N LEU A 31 12.16 -5.51 -6.14
CA LEU A 31 11.06 -4.80 -6.80
C LEU A 31 9.79 -5.66 -6.89
N LYS A 32 9.93 -6.96 -7.20
CA LYS A 32 8.80 -7.90 -7.15
C LYS A 32 8.22 -8.02 -5.74
N ASN A 33 9.07 -8.09 -4.71
CA ASN A 33 8.63 -8.12 -3.32
C ASN A 33 7.92 -6.81 -2.92
N LEU A 34 8.40 -5.65 -3.39
CA LEU A 34 7.75 -4.37 -3.17
C LEU A 34 6.36 -4.34 -3.81
N TYR A 35 6.23 -4.85 -5.04
CA TYR A 35 4.94 -4.95 -5.71
C TYR A 35 3.99 -5.93 -4.99
N PHE A 36 4.52 -7.04 -4.48
CA PHE A 36 3.76 -7.97 -3.65
C PHE A 36 3.24 -7.31 -2.37
N LEU A 37 4.08 -6.54 -1.67
CA LEU A 37 3.65 -5.76 -0.50
C LEU A 37 2.54 -4.77 -0.85
N TYR A 38 2.72 -4.03 -1.94
CA TYR A 38 1.70 -3.09 -2.44
C TYR A 38 0.35 -3.79 -2.68
N LEU A 39 0.35 -4.97 -3.30
CA LEU A 39 -0.89 -5.71 -3.54
C LEU A 39 -1.53 -6.25 -2.26
N ILE A 40 -0.75 -6.62 -1.24
CA ILE A 40 -1.28 -6.99 0.08
C ILE A 40 -1.96 -5.79 0.74
N GLU A 41 -1.30 -4.64 0.77
CA GLU A 41 -1.86 -3.41 1.35
C GLU A 41 -3.11 -2.94 0.60
N LEU A 42 -3.06 -2.97 -0.74
CA LEU A 42 -4.21 -2.65 -1.58
C LEU A 42 -5.41 -3.57 -1.26
N ARG A 43 -5.15 -4.86 -1.00
CA ARG A 43 -6.22 -5.75 -0.55
C ARG A 43 -6.70 -5.44 0.86
N ALA A 44 -5.82 -5.14 1.80
CA ALA A 44 -6.22 -4.74 3.14
C ALA A 44 -7.16 -3.51 3.11
N LEU A 45 -6.86 -2.53 2.26
CA LEU A 45 -7.72 -1.37 2.01
C LEU A 45 -9.10 -1.77 1.46
N SER A 46 -9.12 -2.61 0.43
CA SER A 46 -10.37 -3.14 -0.15
C SER A 46 -11.22 -3.90 0.87
N LYS A 47 -10.60 -4.68 1.77
CA LYS A 47 -11.28 -5.45 2.83
C LYS A 47 -11.80 -4.56 3.96
N VAL A 48 -11.09 -3.50 4.34
CA VAL A 48 -11.48 -2.60 5.45
C VAL A 48 -12.53 -1.57 5.03
N ALA A 49 -12.68 -1.31 3.72
CA ALA A 49 -13.63 -0.33 3.19
C ALA A 49 -15.06 -0.37 3.82
N PRO A 50 -15.71 -1.53 4.04
CA PRO A 50 -17.04 -1.59 4.65
C PRO A 50 -17.12 -1.05 6.09
N TYR A 51 -15.99 -0.93 6.79
CA TYR A 51 -15.94 -0.27 8.10
C TYR A 51 -16.13 1.24 7.95
N PHE A 52 -15.41 1.86 7.02
CA PHE A 52 -15.44 3.31 6.79
C PHE A 52 -16.67 3.80 6.00
N GLU A 53 -17.32 2.91 5.25
CA GLU A 53 -18.61 3.19 4.60
C GLU A 53 -19.75 3.46 5.60
N ARG A 54 -19.57 3.07 6.87
CA ARG A 54 -20.56 3.33 7.91
C ARG A 54 -20.64 4.82 8.20
N SER A 55 -21.85 5.35 8.27
CA SER A 55 -22.09 6.77 8.61
C SER A 55 -21.51 7.15 9.98
N ILE A 56 -21.50 6.21 10.94
CA ILE A 56 -20.98 6.42 12.31
C ILE A 56 -19.46 6.59 12.41
N VAL A 57 -18.69 6.19 11.37
CA VAL A 57 -17.23 6.27 11.39
C VAL A 57 -16.82 7.59 10.80
N ASP A 58 -16.25 8.48 11.60
CA ASP A 58 -15.84 9.82 11.16
C ASP A 58 -14.33 10.02 11.22
N LEU A 59 -13.79 10.91 10.39
CA LEU A 59 -12.36 11.25 10.33
C LEU A 59 -12.07 12.49 11.16
N TYR A 60 -12.52 12.49 12.42
CA TYR A 60 -12.59 13.69 13.26
C TYR A 60 -11.25 14.38 13.50
N THR A 61 -11.14 15.62 13.03
CA THR A 61 -10.03 16.54 13.34
C THR A 61 -10.49 17.79 14.09
N GLY A 62 -11.81 18.02 14.15
CA GLY A 62 -12.43 19.23 14.71
C GLY A 62 -12.90 20.22 13.65
N ASN A 63 -12.61 19.98 12.37
CA ASN A 63 -13.17 20.72 11.24
C ASN A 63 -14.15 19.83 10.46
N LEU A 64 -15.45 20.02 10.71
CA LEU A 64 -16.50 19.17 10.15
C LEU A 64 -16.56 19.15 8.61
N GLU A 65 -16.20 20.26 7.95
CA GLU A 65 -16.19 20.34 6.49
C GLU A 65 -15.02 19.54 5.91
N GLU A 66 -13.82 19.75 6.44
CA GLU A 66 -12.62 18.99 6.03
C GLU A 66 -12.74 17.49 6.35
N ASP A 67 -13.35 17.13 7.47
CA ASP A 67 -13.57 15.74 7.87
C ASP A 67 -14.50 15.02 6.88
N ALA A 68 -15.59 15.68 6.45
CA ALA A 68 -16.53 15.15 5.47
C ALA A 68 -15.93 15.02 4.07
N ASP A 69 -15.16 16.03 3.64
CA ASP A 69 -14.44 16.02 2.36
C ASP A 69 -13.39 14.91 2.33
N THR A 70 -12.60 14.79 3.39
CA THR A 70 -11.58 13.74 3.54
C THR A 70 -12.23 12.36 3.55
N LYS A 71 -13.37 12.19 4.22
CA LYS A 71 -14.11 10.93 4.20
C LYS A 71 -14.59 10.57 2.81
N THR A 72 -15.08 11.54 2.05
CA THR A 72 -15.51 11.34 0.65
C THR A 72 -14.35 10.91 -0.24
N LEU A 73 -13.18 11.54 -0.10
CA LEU A 73 -11.95 11.16 -0.81
C LEU A 73 -11.45 9.76 -0.41
N LEU A 74 -11.53 9.41 0.87
CA LEU A 74 -11.16 8.07 1.33
C LEU A 74 -12.09 7.00 0.72
N LEU A 75 -13.39 7.27 0.67
CA LEU A 75 -14.35 6.35 0.07
C LEU A 75 -14.15 6.18 -1.44
N SER A 76 -13.74 7.23 -2.17
CA SER A 76 -13.42 7.10 -3.61
C SER A 76 -12.19 6.22 -3.84
N ILE A 77 -11.13 6.38 -3.02
CA ILE A 77 -9.96 5.49 -3.05
C ILE A 77 -10.39 4.04 -2.82
N PHE A 78 -11.28 3.78 -1.84
CA PHE A 78 -11.77 2.43 -1.63
C PHE A 78 -12.53 1.85 -2.83
N GLN A 79 -13.32 2.64 -3.55
CA GLN A 79 -13.97 2.18 -4.78
C GLN A 79 -12.93 1.79 -5.85
N ASP A 80 -11.88 2.59 -6.02
CA ASP A 80 -10.78 2.27 -6.94
C ASP A 80 -10.11 0.94 -6.54
N THR A 81 -9.81 0.74 -5.24
CA THR A 81 -9.21 -0.52 -4.75
C THR A 81 -10.12 -1.73 -4.95
N LYS A 82 -11.45 -1.56 -4.88
CA LYS A 82 -12.43 -2.63 -5.11
C LYS A 82 -12.55 -2.99 -6.60
N SER A 83 -12.36 -2.01 -7.48
CA SER A 83 -12.39 -2.21 -8.93
C SER A 83 -11.18 -3.00 -9.45
N PHE A 84 -10.08 -3.00 -8.70
CA PHE A 84 -8.85 -3.68 -9.09
C PHE A 84 -9.00 -5.21 -8.99
N PRO A 85 -8.83 -5.95 -10.10
CA PRO A 85 -9.00 -7.39 -10.11
C PRO A 85 -7.91 -8.06 -9.27
N MET A 86 -8.31 -8.90 -8.32
CA MET A 86 -7.38 -9.60 -7.48
C MET A 86 -6.56 -10.63 -8.25
N HIS A 87 -5.24 -10.56 -8.11
CA HIS A 87 -4.30 -11.46 -8.80
C HIS A 87 -3.79 -12.64 -7.96
N PHE A 88 -4.22 -12.76 -6.69
CA PHE A 88 -3.73 -13.81 -5.77
C PHE A 88 -4.86 -14.63 -5.17
N ASP A 89 -4.59 -15.91 -4.92
CA ASP A 89 -5.49 -16.77 -4.13
C ASP A 89 -5.34 -16.45 -2.64
N GLU A 90 -6.31 -15.71 -2.10
CA GLU A 90 -6.36 -15.34 -0.67
C GLU A 90 -6.31 -16.55 0.26
N LYS A 91 -6.84 -17.70 -0.16
CA LYS A 91 -6.83 -18.90 0.68
C LYS A 91 -5.40 -19.42 0.82
N SER A 92 -4.56 -19.30 -0.21
CA SER A 92 -3.16 -19.65 -0.09
C SER A 92 -2.36 -18.70 0.82
N MET A 93 -2.80 -17.45 0.97
CA MET A 93 -2.05 -16.41 1.70
C MET A 93 -2.52 -16.19 3.14
N PHE A 94 -3.82 -16.36 3.39
CA PHE A 94 -4.47 -16.01 4.66
C PHE A 94 -5.37 -17.13 5.21
N ALA A 95 -5.37 -18.34 4.63
CA ALA A 95 -5.99 -19.50 5.30
C ALA A 95 -5.13 -19.92 6.49
N GLY A 96 -5.32 -19.24 7.62
CA GLY A 96 -4.87 -19.76 8.89
C GLY A 96 -5.76 -20.92 9.30
N ASP A 97 -5.15 -22.04 9.67
CA ASP A 97 -5.75 -22.93 10.66
C ASP A 97 -6.20 -22.05 11.85
N LYS A 98 -7.42 -22.25 12.36
CA LYS A 98 -8.05 -21.38 13.36
C LYS A 98 -7.20 -21.22 14.64
N LYS A 99 -6.25 -22.13 14.86
CA LYS A 99 -5.25 -22.09 15.93
C LYS A 99 -4.04 -21.19 15.59
N GLY A 100 -3.54 -21.21 14.35
CA GLY A 100 -2.42 -20.38 13.90
C GLY A 100 -2.81 -18.92 13.61
N ALA A 101 -4.04 -18.69 13.12
CA ALA A 101 -4.55 -17.36 12.80
C ALA A 101 -4.70 -16.42 14.02
N LYS A 102 -4.78 -16.98 15.23
CA LYS A 102 -4.93 -16.22 16.49
C LYS A 102 -3.61 -15.82 17.15
N SER A 103 -2.47 -16.26 16.61
CA SER A 103 -1.15 -16.04 17.20
C SER A 103 -0.41 -14.82 16.63
N LEU A 104 -1.08 -13.99 15.82
CA LEU A 104 -0.55 -12.74 15.27
C LEU A 104 -1.24 -11.53 15.92
#